data_AF-A0A1Y3VJ03-F1
#
_entry.id   AF-A0A1Y3VJ03-F1
#
_cell.length_a   1.000
_cell.length_b   1.000
_cell.length_c   1.000
_cell.angle_alpha   90.00
_cell.angle_beta   90.00
_cell.angle_gamma   90.00
#
_symmetry.space_group_name_H-M   'P 1'
#
loop_
_entity.id
_entity.type
_entity.pdbx_description
1 polymer ?
#
loop_
_entity_poly.entity_id
_entity_poly.type
_entity_poly.pdbx_seq_one_letter_code
_entity_poly.pdbx_strand_id
1 'polypeptide(L)'
;MKLVVPLLVLLLPLLSGCGFVYERHLVGNYYLIAVDTREDMDVCYHRQGDVEAPYTGITGAGVYEVGYDDDFILVKAYRALRDTTGIPLPRYDRSVTEYYIIPVNNAQEAWEAQENKFGAFGKEDFDVMRKELGVPDDIVFWRP
;
A
#
# COMPACT_ATOMS: atom_id res chain seq x y z
N MET A 1 -23.27 -47.65 -10.79
CA MET A 1 -22.53 -46.80 -9.83
C MET A 1 -22.81 -45.37 -10.22
N LYS A 2 -23.71 -44.68 -9.49
CA LYS A 2 -24.26 -43.38 -9.92
C LYS A 2 -23.23 -42.28 -9.62
N LEU A 3 -23.03 -41.41 -10.61
CA LEU A 3 -22.18 -40.23 -10.58
C LEU A 3 -22.62 -39.27 -9.45
N VAL A 4 -22.04 -39.39 -8.26
CA VAL A 4 -22.24 -38.40 -7.16
C VAL A 4 -21.01 -37.50 -6.98
N VAL A 5 -19.90 -37.84 -7.64
CA VAL A 5 -18.62 -37.11 -7.54
C VAL A 5 -18.57 -35.76 -8.30
N PRO A 6 -19.31 -35.48 -9.39
CA PRO A 6 -19.04 -34.25 -10.16
C PRO A 6 -19.60 -32.98 -9.49
N LEU A 7 -20.58 -33.10 -8.58
CA LEU A 7 -21.19 -31.95 -7.92
C LEU A 7 -20.30 -31.35 -6.81
N LEU A 8 -19.55 -32.19 -6.08
CA LEU A 8 -18.67 -31.75 -5.00
C LEU A 8 -17.44 -30.98 -5.54
N VAL A 9 -16.94 -31.36 -6.71
CA VAL A 9 -15.82 -30.69 -7.38
C VAL A 9 -16.23 -29.33 -7.95
N LEU A 10 -17.49 -29.17 -8.36
CA LEU A 10 -18.03 -27.92 -8.91
C LEU A 10 -18.25 -26.82 -7.85
N LEU A 11 -18.33 -27.20 -6.57
CA LEU A 11 -18.56 -26.29 -5.42
C LEU A 11 -17.26 -25.78 -4.78
N LEU A 12 -16.10 -26.36 -5.10
CA LEU A 12 -14.79 -25.94 -4.58
C LEU A 12 -14.38 -24.49 -4.90
N PRO A 13 -14.67 -23.90 -6.08
CA PRO A 13 -14.26 -22.51 -6.36
C PRO A 13 -15.13 -21.45 -5.66
N LEU A 14 -16.14 -21.84 -4.88
CA LEU A 14 -16.93 -20.91 -4.06
C LEU A 14 -16.34 -20.72 -2.65
N LEU A 15 -15.25 -21.43 -2.34
CA LEU A 15 -14.52 -21.32 -1.07
C LEU A 15 -13.27 -20.44 -1.16
N SER A 16 -12.95 -19.85 -2.32
CA SER A 16 -11.96 -18.79 -2.41
C SER A 16 -12.56 -17.53 -1.77
N GLY A 17 -12.08 -17.19 -0.57
CA GLY A 17 -12.49 -16.00 0.17
C GLY A 17 -12.26 -14.70 -0.61
N CYS A 18 -12.79 -13.59 -0.08
CA CYS A 18 -12.53 -12.24 -0.58
C CYS A 18 -11.02 -11.93 -0.47
N GLY A 19 -10.27 -12.17 -1.56
CA GLY A 19 -8.87 -11.78 -1.67
C GLY A 19 -8.73 -10.34 -2.19
N PHE A 20 -7.51 -9.81 -2.11
CA PHE A 20 -7.20 -8.52 -2.70
C PHE A 20 -7.16 -8.60 -4.23
N VAL A 21 -7.66 -7.57 -4.91
CA VAL A 21 -7.51 -7.43 -6.37
C VAL A 21 -6.04 -7.20 -6.77
N TYR A 22 -5.23 -6.68 -5.86
CA TYR A 22 -3.79 -6.65 -6.00
C TYR A 22 -3.09 -6.86 -4.68
N GLU A 23 -2.07 -7.72 -4.69
CA GLU A 23 -1.16 -7.91 -3.58
C GLU A 23 0.25 -8.09 -4.12
N ARG A 24 1.21 -7.33 -3.56
CA ARG A 24 2.61 -7.52 -3.84
C ARG A 24 3.45 -7.15 -2.62
N HIS A 25 4.30 -8.08 -2.19
CA HIS A 25 5.34 -7.76 -1.22
C HIS A 25 6.34 -6.76 -1.81
N LEU A 26 6.66 -5.71 -1.06
CA LEU A 26 7.67 -4.72 -1.42
C LEU A 26 9.00 -5.10 -0.78
N VAL A 27 9.11 -4.87 0.51
CA VAL A 27 10.33 -5.07 1.32
C VAL A 27 9.95 -5.16 2.80
N GLY A 28 10.68 -5.96 3.59
CA GLY A 28 10.39 -6.14 5.01
C GLY A 28 8.93 -6.52 5.27
N ASN A 29 8.28 -5.82 6.19
CA ASN A 29 6.85 -6.02 6.52
C ASN A 29 5.90 -5.17 5.65
N TYR A 30 6.37 -4.61 4.52
CA TYR A 30 5.55 -3.74 3.68
C TYR A 30 5.10 -4.41 2.39
N TYR A 31 3.86 -4.16 2.05
CA TYR A 31 3.15 -4.70 0.89
C TYR A 31 2.44 -3.56 0.16
N LEU A 32 2.17 -3.78 -1.11
CA LEU A 32 1.28 -2.97 -1.89
C LEU A 32 -0.02 -3.75 -2.08
N ILE A 33 -1.13 -3.21 -1.57
CA ILE A 33 -2.43 -3.89 -1.52
C ILE A 33 -3.48 -3.01 -2.19
N ALA A 34 -4.34 -3.61 -3.02
CA ALA A 34 -5.58 -3.00 -3.49
C ALA A 34 -6.76 -3.93 -3.22
N VAL A 35 -7.77 -3.44 -2.51
CA VAL A 35 -8.89 -4.26 -2.04
C VAL A 35 -9.85 -4.59 -3.17
N ASP A 36 -10.54 -3.59 -3.73
CA ASP A 36 -11.58 -3.80 -4.74
C ASP A 36 -11.18 -3.34 -6.14
N THR A 37 -10.40 -2.26 -6.24
CA THR A 37 -9.94 -1.67 -7.49
C THR A 37 -8.51 -1.18 -7.37
N ARG A 38 -7.83 -0.97 -8.51
CA ARG A 38 -6.48 -0.37 -8.50
C ARG A 38 -6.42 1.04 -7.90
N GLU A 39 -7.55 1.72 -7.73
CA GLU A 39 -7.61 3.01 -7.05
C GLU A 39 -7.55 2.88 -5.52
N ASP A 40 -7.84 1.69 -4.98
CA ASP A 40 -7.75 1.38 -3.55
C ASP A 40 -6.33 1.01 -3.12
N MET A 41 -5.37 1.15 -4.04
CA MET A 41 -3.98 0.78 -3.81
C MET A 41 -3.36 1.62 -2.68
N ASP A 42 -2.81 0.97 -1.66
CA ASP A 42 -2.06 1.59 -0.56
C ASP A 42 -0.78 0.79 -0.30
N VAL A 43 0.21 1.45 0.30
CA VAL A 43 1.30 0.75 0.99
C VAL A 43 0.77 0.32 2.35
N CYS A 44 0.79 -0.98 2.61
CA CYS A 44 0.30 -1.58 3.83
C CYS A 44 1.45 -2.22 4.62
N TYR A 45 1.39 -2.13 5.94
CA TYR A 45 2.22 -2.93 6.84
C TYR A 45 1.50 -4.22 7.20
N HIS A 46 2.20 -5.34 7.13
CA HIS A 46 1.77 -6.64 7.60
C HIS A 46 2.99 -7.41 8.11
N ARG A 47 2.94 -7.83 9.38
CA ARG A 47 4.05 -8.54 10.02
C ARG A 47 4.22 -9.91 9.38
N GLN A 48 5.35 -10.13 8.72
CA GLN A 48 5.65 -11.44 8.14
C GLN A 48 5.64 -12.55 9.20
N GLY A 49 5.05 -13.69 8.84
CA GLY A 49 4.95 -14.86 9.70
C GLY A 49 3.77 -14.83 10.69
N ASP A 50 3.05 -13.71 10.78
CA ASP A 50 1.82 -13.60 11.56
C ASP A 50 0.62 -13.62 10.61
N VAL A 51 0.13 -14.83 10.30
CA VAL A 51 -0.95 -15.05 9.33
C VAL A 51 -2.27 -14.40 9.76
N GLU A 52 -2.44 -14.11 11.05
CA GLU A 52 -3.63 -13.47 11.60
C GLU A 52 -3.52 -11.94 11.65
N ALA A 53 -2.33 -11.37 11.42
CA ALA A 53 -2.13 -9.93 11.44
C ALA A 53 -2.84 -9.26 10.26
N PRO A 54 -3.63 -8.19 10.48
CA PRO A 54 -4.26 -7.48 9.38
C PRO A 54 -3.22 -6.69 8.56
N TYR A 55 -3.52 -6.46 7.29
CA TYR A 55 -2.84 -5.46 6.49
C TYR A 55 -3.31 -4.07 6.93
N THR A 56 -2.37 -3.24 7.37
CA THR A 56 -2.67 -1.89 7.87
C THR A 56 -2.18 -0.84 6.89
N GLY A 57 -3.08 -0.04 6.34
CA GLY A 57 -2.75 1.04 5.40
C GLY A 57 -1.89 2.13 6.02
N ILE A 58 -0.87 2.58 5.27
CA ILE A 58 0.16 3.52 5.73
C ILE A 58 -0.01 4.89 5.08
N THR A 59 -0.12 4.94 3.74
CA THR A 59 -0.19 6.20 3.00
C THR A 59 -1.61 6.68 2.75
N GLY A 60 -2.59 5.77 2.87
CA GLY A 60 -3.93 5.97 2.33
C GLY A 60 -3.99 5.51 0.88
N ALA A 61 -5.19 5.16 0.43
CA ALA A 61 -5.41 4.67 -0.92
C ALA A 61 -5.09 5.73 -2.01
N GLY A 62 -4.99 5.29 -3.27
CA GLY A 62 -4.65 6.14 -4.40
C GLY A 62 -3.17 6.11 -4.80
N VAL A 63 -2.39 5.16 -4.28
CA VAL A 63 -1.00 4.92 -4.66
C VAL A 63 -0.94 4.44 -6.11
N TYR A 64 -0.11 5.08 -6.93
CA TYR A 64 0.03 4.70 -8.35
C TYR A 64 1.47 4.43 -8.77
N GLU A 65 2.47 4.86 -8.00
CA GLU A 65 3.88 4.58 -8.25
C GLU A 65 4.61 4.39 -6.92
N VAL A 66 5.50 3.40 -6.87
CA VAL A 66 6.38 3.14 -5.73
C VAL A 66 7.81 2.89 -6.21
N GLY A 67 8.79 3.22 -5.39
CA GLY A 67 10.18 2.81 -5.55
C GLY A 67 10.73 2.46 -4.18
N TYR A 68 11.58 1.44 -4.06
CA TYR A 68 12.09 1.02 -2.77
C TYR A 68 13.44 0.33 -2.88
N ASP A 69 14.15 0.32 -1.76
CA ASP A 69 15.32 -0.52 -1.48
C ASP A 69 15.12 -1.19 -0.12
N ASP A 70 16.21 -1.67 0.51
CA ASP A 70 16.17 -2.35 1.80
C ASP A 70 15.86 -1.42 2.99
N ASP A 71 16.00 -0.10 2.81
CA ASP A 71 15.95 0.90 3.87
C ASP A 71 14.76 1.87 3.74
N PHE A 72 14.30 2.14 2.51
CA PHE A 72 13.27 3.12 2.22
C PHE A 72 12.26 2.66 1.18
N ILE A 73 11.02 3.13 1.35
CA ILE A 73 9.96 3.08 0.36
C ILE A 73 9.55 4.51 0.03
N LEU A 74 9.57 4.85 -1.25
CA LEU A 74 9.10 6.10 -1.82
C LEU A 74 7.77 5.86 -2.51
N VAL A 75 6.80 6.73 -2.24
CA VAL A 75 5.43 6.56 -2.73
C VAL A 75 4.98 7.82 -3.45
N LYS A 76 4.28 7.64 -4.57
CA LYS A 76 3.45 8.67 -5.19
C LYS A 76 2.00 8.23 -5.13
N ALA A 77 1.15 9.07 -4.56
CA ALA A 77 -0.28 8.87 -4.48
C ALA A 77 -1.04 10.07 -5.04
N TYR A 78 -2.27 9.85 -5.48
CA TYR A 78 -3.18 10.94 -5.78
C TYR A 78 -3.80 11.46 -4.49
N ARG A 79 -3.97 12.79 -4.38
CA ARG A 79 -4.63 13.39 -3.22
C ARG A 79 -6.10 12.93 -3.14
N ALA A 80 -6.49 12.36 -2.01
CA ALA A 80 -7.90 12.06 -1.75
C ALA A 80 -8.72 13.36 -1.68
N LEU A 81 -9.82 13.40 -2.42
CA LEU A 81 -10.84 14.44 -2.27
C LEU A 81 -11.47 14.33 -0.88
N ARG A 82 -11.88 15.45 -0.30
CA ARG A 82 -12.50 15.49 1.02
C ARG A 82 -13.95 15.94 0.92
N ASP A 83 -14.79 15.40 1.78
CA ASP A 83 -16.15 15.90 1.94
C ASP A 83 -16.17 17.25 2.69
N THR A 84 -17.37 17.81 2.91
CA THR A 84 -17.54 19.09 3.59
C THR A 84 -17.12 19.07 5.06
N THR A 85 -16.92 17.89 5.65
CA THR A 85 -16.44 17.68 7.02
C THR A 85 -14.93 17.41 7.09
N GLY A 86 -14.28 17.31 5.94
CA GLY A 86 -12.86 17.03 5.83
C GLY A 86 -12.51 15.54 5.78
N ILE A 87 -13.49 14.63 5.72
CA ILE A 87 -13.24 13.19 5.65
C ILE A 87 -12.80 12.81 4.22
N PRO A 88 -11.71 12.02 4.05
CA PRO A 88 -11.30 11.52 2.74
C PRO A 88 -12.40 10.67 2.08
N LEU A 89 -12.62 10.91 0.79
CA LEU A 89 -13.50 10.11 -0.07
C LEU A 89 -12.65 9.14 -0.90
N PRO A 90 -13.23 8.01 -1.36
CA PRO A 90 -12.58 7.10 -2.31
C PRO A 90 -12.61 7.69 -3.73
N ARG A 91 -12.20 8.95 -3.87
CA ARG A 91 -12.11 9.70 -5.12
C ARG A 91 -10.92 10.63 -5.01
N TYR A 92 -10.15 10.76 -6.09
CA TYR A 92 -8.85 11.40 -6.03
C TYR A 92 -8.72 12.55 -7.03
N ASP A 93 -8.06 13.62 -6.60
CA ASP A 93 -7.57 14.66 -7.48
C ASP A 93 -6.29 14.19 -8.17
N ARG A 94 -6.43 13.72 -9.41
CA ARG A 94 -5.32 13.20 -10.21
C ARG A 94 -4.37 14.27 -10.74
N SER A 95 -4.68 15.56 -10.53
CA SER A 95 -3.78 16.66 -10.88
C SER A 95 -2.73 16.91 -9.81
N VAL A 96 -2.92 16.37 -8.60
CA VAL A 96 -2.01 16.53 -7.47
C VAL A 96 -1.36 15.20 -7.11
N THR A 97 -0.04 15.19 -7.11
CA THR A 97 0.77 14.09 -6.55
C THR A 97 1.18 14.43 -5.14
N GLU A 98 0.85 13.53 -4.22
CA GLU A 98 1.39 13.49 -2.87
C GLU A 98 2.53 12.49 -2.79
N TYR A 99 3.62 12.90 -2.17
CA TYR A 99 4.81 12.09 -2.01
C TYR A 99 4.97 11.66 -0.55
N TYR A 100 5.45 10.43 -0.35
CA TYR A 100 5.76 9.90 0.97
C TYR A 100 7.12 9.19 0.98
N ILE A 101 7.76 9.20 2.14
CA ILE A 101 8.98 8.44 2.46
C ILE A 101 8.68 7.59 3.68
N ILE A 102 8.90 6.28 3.58
CA ILE A 102 8.67 5.32 4.66
C ILE A 102 9.99 4.57 4.90
N PRO A 103 10.66 4.76 6.05
CA PRO A 103 11.80 3.93 6.41
C PRO A 103 11.34 2.51 6.78
N VAL A 104 12.06 1.49 6.31
CA VAL A 104 11.63 0.07 6.38
C VAL A 104 11.85 -0.54 7.77
N ASN A 105 12.99 -0.24 8.40
CA ASN A 105 13.46 -0.94 9.60
C ASN A 105 13.10 -0.24 10.93
N ASN A 106 12.13 0.67 10.92
CA ASN A 106 11.81 1.52 12.08
C ASN A 106 10.53 1.11 12.84
N ALA A 107 9.81 0.08 12.39
CA ALA A 107 8.53 -0.32 12.97
C ALA A 107 8.46 -1.83 13.24
N GLN A 108 8.15 -2.18 14.49
CA GLN A 108 7.87 -3.54 14.93
C GLN A 108 6.37 -3.86 14.86
N GLU A 109 5.53 -2.83 14.98
CA GLU A 109 4.06 -2.93 14.97
C GLU A 109 3.44 -2.03 13.89
N ALA A 110 2.20 -2.35 13.51
CA ALA A 110 1.48 -1.61 12.49
C ALA A 110 1.23 -0.14 12.85
N TRP A 111 0.95 0.16 14.13
CA TRP A 111 0.73 1.53 14.58
C TRP A 111 2.02 2.37 14.51
N GLU A 112 3.18 1.77 14.81
CA GLU A 112 4.49 2.43 14.64
C GLU A 112 4.73 2.73 13.16
N ALA A 113 4.43 1.79 12.27
CA ALA A 113 4.58 2.00 10.83
C ALA A 113 3.69 3.14 10.29
N GLN A 114 2.50 3.34 10.87
CA GLN A 114 1.61 4.44 10.49
C GLN A 114 2.12 5.81 10.93
N GLU A 115 2.74 5.89 12.12
CA GLU A 115 3.33 7.12 12.65
C GLU A 115 4.68 7.43 11.99
N ASN A 116 5.44 6.39 11.65
CA ASN A 116 6.81 6.50 11.14
C ASN A 116 6.90 6.67 9.61
N LYS A 117 6.03 7.52 9.06
CA LYS A 117 6.11 7.95 7.66
C LYS A 117 6.30 9.47 7.58
N PHE A 118 6.93 9.90 6.50
CA PHE A 118 7.06 11.32 6.16
C PHE A 118 6.18 11.63 4.96
N GLY A 119 5.36 12.68 5.08
CA GLY A 119 4.39 13.11 4.07
C GLY A 119 3.02 13.37 4.69
N ALA A 120 1.99 13.73 3.91
CA ALA A 120 2.02 13.96 2.47
C ALA A 120 2.81 15.22 2.09
N PHE A 121 3.72 15.11 1.12
CA PHE A 121 4.51 16.24 0.62
C PHE A 121 4.14 16.63 -0.81
N GLY A 122 4.40 17.90 -1.15
CA GLY A 122 4.64 18.31 -2.54
C GLY A 122 6.02 17.88 -3.01
N LYS A 123 6.30 18.01 -4.32
CA LYS A 123 7.57 17.57 -4.91
C LYS A 123 8.80 18.22 -4.27
N GLU A 124 8.74 19.52 -4.00
CA GLU A 124 9.88 20.29 -3.46
C GLU A 124 10.21 19.85 -2.03
N ASP A 125 9.21 19.79 -1.15
CA ASP A 125 9.37 19.32 0.24
C ASP A 125 9.83 17.87 0.29
N PHE A 126 9.35 17.03 -0.63
CA PHE A 126 9.81 15.66 -0.78
C PHE A 126 11.29 15.60 -1.14
N ASP A 127 11.74 16.38 -2.12
CA ASP A 127 13.15 16.39 -2.55
C ASP A 127 14.08 16.89 -1.42
N VAL A 128 13.61 17.82 -0.58
CA VAL A 128 14.33 18.27 0.62
C VAL A 128 14.40 17.15 1.66
N MET A 129 13.25 16.61 2.06
CA MET A 129 13.18 15.56 3.09
C MET A 129 13.95 14.29 2.67
N ARG A 130 13.88 13.92 1.39
CA ARG A 130 14.63 12.79 0.81
C ARG A 130 16.13 12.94 1.06
N LYS A 131 16.67 14.15 0.86
CA LYS A 131 18.09 14.44 1.09
C LYS A 131 18.44 14.48 2.57
N GLU A 132 17.59 15.08 3.40
CA GLU A 132 17.79 15.15 4.85
C GLU A 132 17.85 13.76 5.49
N LEU A 133 17.01 12.83 5.01
CA LEU A 133 17.00 11.44 5.46
C LEU A 133 18.09 10.57 4.84
N GLY A 134 18.87 11.10 3.88
CA GLY A 134 19.94 10.36 3.21
C GLY A 134 19.43 9.25 2.29
N VAL A 135 18.21 9.37 1.75
CA VAL A 135 17.65 8.39 0.83
C VAL A 135 18.47 8.36 -0.47
N PRO A 136 18.88 7.18 -0.96
CA PRO A 136 19.63 7.05 -2.20
C PRO A 136 18.89 7.61 -3.42
N ASP A 137 19.63 8.24 -4.34
CA ASP A 137 19.06 8.84 -5.57
C ASP A 137 18.65 7.81 -6.63
N ASP A 138 19.17 6.58 -6.54
CA ASP A 138 18.99 5.49 -7.49
C ASP A 138 17.73 4.64 -7.27
N ILE A 139 16.94 4.93 -6.23
CA ILE A 139 15.60 4.35 -6.08
C ILE A 139 14.71 4.79 -7.25
N VAL A 140 14.34 3.85 -8.11
CA VAL A 140 13.50 4.08 -9.31
C VAL A 140 12.03 3.80 -9.01
N PHE A 141 11.18 4.78 -9.28
CA PHE A 141 9.73 4.59 -9.26
C PHE A 141 9.27 3.70 -10.41
N TRP A 142 8.35 2.79 -10.12
CA TRP A 142 7.64 1.99 -11.11
C TRP A 142 6.14 1.97 -10.81
N ARG A 143 5.34 1.75 -11.86
CA ARG A 143 3.88 1.66 -11.78
C ARG A 143 3.44 0.18 -11.73
N PRO A 144 2.64 -0.23 -10.73
CA PRO A 144 2.14 -1.61 -10.60
C PRO A 144 0.95 -2.00 -11.48
#